data_AF-A0A946GAH2-F1
#
_entry.id   AF-A0A946GAH2-F1
#
_cell.length_a   1.000
_cell.length_b   1.000
_cell.length_c   1.000
_cell.angle_alpha   90.00
_cell.angle_beta   90.00
_cell.angle_gamma   90.00
#
_symmetry.space_group_name_H-M   'P 1'
#
loop_
_entity.id
_entity.type
_entity.pdbx_description
1 polymer ?
#
loop_
_entity_poly.entity_id
_entity_poly.type
_entity_poly.pdbx_seq_one_letter_code
_entity_poly.pdbx_strand_id
1 'polypeptide(L)'
;MKLWLGLATLVASLSILLLGSLSAIGFGPNLGLPFGYYGKFNQVLGQIEGNPELEVIRTTLHRDMELEDFYITVRTLDEREVRLRFEGADTRPISSLFQELKNMGM
;
A
#
# COMPACT_ATOMS: atom_id res chain seq x y z
N MET A 1 17.97 19.89 -30.72
CA MET A 1 18.04 19.40 -29.32
C MET A 1 16.85 19.80 -28.45
N LYS A 2 16.43 21.08 -28.38
CA LYS A 2 15.32 21.52 -27.50
C LYS A 2 13.97 20.82 -27.74
N LEU A 3 13.60 20.59 -29.01
CA LEU A 3 12.33 19.92 -29.38
C LEU A 3 12.26 18.46 -28.94
N TRP A 4 13.37 17.72 -29.09
CA TRP A 4 13.50 16.32 -28.67
C TRP A 4 13.48 16.19 -27.14
N LEU A 5 14.09 17.15 -26.43
CA LEU A 5 14.05 17.20 -24.98
C LEU A 5 12.62 17.42 -24.46
N GLY A 6 11.88 18.35 -25.08
CA GLY A 6 10.48 18.61 -24.76
C GLY A 6 9.56 17.42 -25.04
N LEU A 7 9.77 16.73 -26.16
CA LEU A 7 8.99 15.53 -26.49
C LEU A 7 9.26 14.40 -25.49
N ALA A 8 10.52 14.20 -25.09
CA ALA A 8 10.88 13.21 -24.07
C ALA A 8 10.26 13.51 -22.71
N THR A 9 10.23 14.78 -22.29
CA THR A 9 9.58 15.17 -21.02
C THR A 9 8.07 14.98 -21.07
N LEU A 10 7.45 15.25 -22.22
CA LEU A 10 6.02 15.05 -22.41
C LEU A 10 5.64 13.56 -22.33
N VAL A 11 6.39 12.70 -23.00
CA VAL A 11 6.20 11.24 -22.98
C VAL A 11 6.41 10.66 -21.58
N ALA A 12 7.43 11.13 -20.85
CA ALA A 12 7.69 10.71 -19.48
C ALA A 12 6.54 11.13 -18.55
N SER A 13 6.07 12.38 -18.66
CA SER A 13 4.96 12.89 -17.86
C SER A 13 3.66 12.13 -18.12
N LEU A 14 3.36 11.86 -19.39
CA LEU A 14 2.17 11.09 -19.78
C LEU A 14 2.25 9.64 -19.28
N SER A 15 3.43 9.01 -19.35
CA SER A 15 3.65 7.66 -18.83
C SER A 15 3.45 7.57 -17.32
N ILE A 16 3.95 8.55 -16.57
CA ILE A 16 3.74 8.64 -15.11
C ILE A 16 2.26 8.79 -14.79
N LEU A 17 1.56 9.64 -15.55
CA LEU A 17 0.12 9.87 -15.35
C LEU A 17 -0.71 8.61 -15.68
N LEU A 18 -0.34 7.88 -16.73
CA LEU A 18 -0.97 6.62 -17.12
C LEU A 18 -0.70 5.51 -16.09
N LEU A 19 0.53 5.37 -15.61
CA LEU A 19 0.86 4.43 -14.54
C LEU A 19 0.09 4.77 -13.27
N GLY A 20 -0.08 6.07 -13.00
CA GLY A 20 -0.91 6.58 -11.92
C GLY A 20 -2.37 6.17 -12.06
N SER A 21 -2.96 6.34 -13.25
CA SER A 21 -4.37 5.98 -13.47
C SER A 21 -4.59 4.46 -13.52
N LEU A 22 -3.68 3.69 -14.12
CA LEU A 22 -3.73 2.22 -14.17
C LEU A 22 -3.63 1.60 -12.78
N SER A 23 -2.72 2.11 -11.94
CA SER A 23 -2.65 1.69 -10.54
C SER A 23 -3.92 2.07 -9.80
N ALA A 24 -4.45 3.29 -9.97
CA ALA A 24 -5.72 3.72 -9.38
C ALA A 24 -6.92 2.81 -9.76
N ILE A 25 -6.91 2.19 -10.94
CA ILE A 25 -7.97 1.30 -11.44
C ILE A 25 -7.66 -0.20 -11.14
N GLY A 26 -6.54 -0.50 -10.47
CA GLY A 26 -6.18 -1.87 -10.08
C GLY A 26 -5.65 -2.74 -11.22
N PHE A 27 -5.42 -2.17 -12.41
CA PHE A 27 -4.91 -2.85 -13.59
C PHE A 27 -3.40 -2.55 -13.74
N GLY A 28 -2.57 -3.05 -12.83
CA GLY A 28 -1.12 -2.85 -12.91
C GLY A 28 -0.32 -3.61 -11.84
N PRO A 29 1.01 -3.75 -12.03
CA PRO A 29 1.88 -4.28 -10.98
C PRO A 29 1.78 -3.43 -9.71
N ASN A 30 1.95 -4.04 -8.53
CA ASN A 30 1.98 -3.27 -7.28
C ASN A 30 3.21 -2.35 -7.29
N LEU A 31 2.98 -1.06 -7.51
CA LEU A 31 4.01 -0.03 -7.58
C LEU A 31 4.31 0.61 -6.21
N GLY A 32 3.73 0.09 -5.12
CA GLY A 32 3.83 0.73 -3.79
C GLY A 32 3.10 2.08 -3.74
N LEU A 33 2.21 2.34 -4.69
CA LEU A 33 1.47 3.60 -4.76
C LEU A 33 0.30 3.57 -3.76
N PRO A 34 0.02 4.69 -3.08
CA PRO A 34 -1.03 4.77 -2.06
C PRO A 34 -2.46 4.81 -2.66
N PHE A 35 -2.63 4.52 -3.95
CA PHE A 35 -3.89 4.55 -4.68
C PHE A 35 -4.00 3.33 -5.58
N GLY A 36 -5.22 2.77 -5.70
CA GLY A 36 -5.48 1.54 -6.46
C GLY A 36 -6.16 0.43 -5.67
N TYR A 37 -6.30 -0.75 -6.30
CA TYR A 37 -6.88 -1.98 -5.72
C TYR A 37 -6.10 -2.56 -4.52
N TYR A 38 -4.92 -1.99 -4.22
CA TYR A 38 -4.16 -2.29 -3.01
C TYR A 38 -3.78 -1.01 -2.24
N GLY A 39 -4.54 0.07 -2.46
CA GLY A 39 -4.20 1.39 -1.94
C GLY A 39 -4.11 1.41 -0.42
N LYS A 40 -5.09 0.80 0.27
CA LYS A 40 -5.10 0.77 1.74
C LYS A 40 -4.08 -0.20 2.30
N PHE A 41 -3.88 -1.35 1.65
CA PHE A 41 -2.78 -2.26 2.01
C PHE A 41 -1.43 -1.54 1.99
N ASN A 42 -1.11 -0.84 0.90
CA ASN A 42 0.16 -0.12 0.77
C ASN A 42 0.29 1.01 1.80
N GLN A 43 -0.80 1.74 2.08
CA GLN A 43 -0.80 2.79 3.10
C GLN A 43 -0.58 2.23 4.52
N VAL A 44 -1.26 1.13 4.86
CA VAL A 44 -1.09 0.45 6.15
C VAL A 44 0.31 -0.15 6.27
N LEU A 45 0.81 -0.79 5.22
CA LEU A 45 2.16 -1.33 5.17
C LEU A 45 3.21 -0.23 5.37
N GLY A 46 3.10 0.88 4.64
CA GLY A 46 4.03 2.00 4.78
C GLY A 46 4.00 2.65 6.18
N GLN A 47 2.84 2.66 6.83
CA GLN A 47 2.72 3.13 8.22
C GLN A 47 3.49 2.20 9.19
N ILE A 48 3.38 0.89 9.00
CA ILE A 48 4.06 -0.13 9.82
C ILE A 48 5.57 -0.09 9.57
N GLU A 49 6.00 -0.03 8.30
CA GLU A 49 7.43 0.06 7.92
C GLU A 49 8.08 1.36 8.41
N GLY A 50 7.29 2.41 8.63
CA GLY A 50 7.75 3.66 9.25
C GLY A 50 7.99 3.57 10.77
N ASN A 51 7.56 2.49 11.43
CA ASN A 51 7.77 2.29 12.85
C ASN A 51 9.06 1.48 13.09
N PRO A 52 10.10 2.05 13.72
CA PRO A 52 11.39 1.38 13.92
C PRO A 52 11.35 0.20 14.91
N GLU A 53 10.25 0.06 15.66
CA GLU A 53 10.07 -1.03 16.63
C GLU A 53 9.47 -2.30 16.00
N LEU A 54 9.12 -2.23 14.70
CA LEU A 54 8.43 -3.28 13.98
C LEU A 54 9.23 -3.72 12.74
N GLU A 55 9.37 -5.02 12.56
CA GLU A 55 9.91 -5.63 11.35
C GLU A 55 8.79 -6.37 10.62
N VAL A 56 8.50 -6.03 9.36
CA VAL A 56 7.52 -6.77 8.56
C VAL A 56 8.13 -8.09 8.09
N ILE A 57 7.62 -9.21 8.59
CA ILE A 57 8.12 -10.56 8.25
C ILE A 57 7.39 -11.14 7.04
N ARG A 58 6.07 -10.95 6.99
CA ARG A 58 5.21 -11.58 5.98
C ARG A 58 3.98 -10.73 5.71
N THR A 59 3.67 -10.57 4.43
CA THR A 59 2.40 -10.01 3.97
C THR A 59 1.58 -11.10 3.27
N THR A 60 0.27 -11.03 3.39
CA THR A 60 -0.66 -11.93 2.68
C THR A 60 -1.84 -11.11 2.21
N LEU A 61 -2.15 -11.20 0.93
CA LEU A 61 -3.14 -10.39 0.26
C LEU A 61 -4.13 -11.34 -0.40
N HIS A 62 -5.40 -11.31 0.02
CA HIS A 62 -6.43 -12.04 -0.69
C HIS A 62 -6.82 -11.23 -1.93
N ARG A 63 -6.71 -11.87 -3.10
CA ARG A 63 -7.13 -11.29 -4.38
C ARG A 63 -8.62 -11.52 -4.59
N ASP A 64 -9.43 -11.14 -3.61
CA ASP A 64 -10.86 -11.10 -3.84
C ASP A 64 -11.20 -9.74 -4.44
N MET A 65 -11.70 -9.72 -5.67
CA MET A 65 -11.94 -8.49 -6.43
C MET A 65 -12.90 -7.53 -5.70
N GLU A 66 -13.67 -8.04 -4.74
CA GLU A 66 -14.64 -7.28 -3.97
C GLU A 66 -14.14 -6.88 -2.57
N LEU A 67 -13.11 -7.53 -2.02
CA LEU A 67 -12.66 -7.32 -0.64
C LEU A 67 -11.14 -7.12 -0.58
N GLU A 68 -10.68 -5.96 -0.12
CA GLU A 68 -9.26 -5.73 0.21
C GLU A 68 -8.92 -6.42 1.55
N ASP A 69 -8.95 -7.74 1.58
CA ASP A 69 -8.59 -8.52 2.76
C ASP A 69 -7.08 -8.79 2.78
N PHE A 70 -6.40 -8.36 3.84
CA PHE A 70 -4.97 -8.57 3.97
C PHE A 70 -4.51 -8.81 5.40
N TYR A 71 -3.34 -9.43 5.48
CA TYR A 71 -2.67 -9.77 6.71
C TYR A 71 -1.22 -9.31 6.66
N ILE A 72 -0.74 -8.75 7.75
CA ILE A 72 0.65 -8.32 7.91
C ILE A 72 1.15 -8.96 9.20
N THR A 73 2.20 -9.78 9.10
CA THR A 73 2.89 -10.34 10.26
C THR A 73 4.10 -9.47 10.53
N VAL A 74 4.14 -8.91 11.73
CA VAL A 74 5.24 -8.07 12.21
C VAL A 74 5.97 -8.77 13.35
N ARG A 75 7.29 -8.56 13.45
CA ARG A 75 8.07 -8.85 14.64
C ARG A 75 8.25 -7.57 15.43
N THR A 76 8.00 -7.62 16.73
CA THR A 76 8.33 -6.54 17.66
C THR A 76 9.76 -6.66 18.16
N LEU A 77 10.32 -5.61 18.78
CA LEU A 77 11.68 -5.60 19.34
C LEU A 77 11.96 -6.72 20.36
N ASP A 78 10.92 -7.22 21.03
CA ASP A 78 11.01 -8.35 21.96
C ASP A 78 10.81 -9.72 21.29
N GLU A 79 11.02 -9.78 19.97
CA GLU A 79 10.95 -10.95 19.10
C GLU A 79 9.57 -11.62 19.02
N ARG A 80 8.51 -10.98 19.55
CA ARG A 80 7.15 -11.50 19.40
C ARG A 80 6.65 -11.28 17.97
N GLU A 81 6.06 -12.32 17.40
CA GLU A 81 5.39 -12.23 16.10
C GLU A 81 3.91 -11.93 16.29
N VAL A 82 3.44 -10.83 15.73
CA VAL A 82 2.05 -10.38 15.78
C VAL A 82 1.48 -10.40 14.37
N ARG A 83 0.36 -11.08 14.19
CA ARG A 83 -0.36 -11.11 12.92
C ARG A 83 -1.53 -10.14 12.94
N LEU A 84 -1.38 -9.06 12.19
CA LEU A 84 -2.41 -8.07 11.93
C LEU A 84 -3.32 -8.56 10.82
N ARG A 85 -4.63 -8.40 11.01
CA ARG A 85 -5.68 -8.88 10.12
C ARG A 85 -6.61 -7.72 9.80
N PHE A 86 -6.73 -7.40 8.53
CA PHE A 86 -7.58 -6.35 8.01
C PHE A 86 -8.58 -6.99 7.05
N GLU A 87 -9.77 -7.26 7.56
CA GLU A 87 -10.91 -7.80 6.79
C GLU A 87 -11.87 -6.66 6.43
N GLY A 88 -12.46 -6.74 5.24
CA GLY A 88 -13.34 -5.72 4.65
C GLY A 88 -12.67 -4.36 4.54
N ALA A 89 -11.34 -4.30 4.33
CA ALA A 89 -10.62 -3.04 4.36
C ALA A 89 -11.11 -2.07 3.27
N ASP A 90 -11.66 -2.59 2.16
CA ASP A 90 -12.28 -1.86 1.06
C ASP A 90 -13.46 -0.98 1.52
N THR A 91 -14.32 -1.49 2.41
CA THR A 91 -15.50 -0.79 2.93
C THR A 91 -15.17 0.19 4.06
N ARG A 92 -14.01 0.02 4.68
CA ARG A 92 -13.61 0.76 5.89
C ARG A 92 -12.82 2.01 5.54
N PRO A 93 -13.03 3.15 6.22
CA PRO A 93 -12.18 4.31 6.02
C PRO A 93 -10.75 4.01 6.49
N ILE A 94 -9.72 4.50 5.77
CA ILE A 94 -8.31 4.29 6.12
C ILE A 94 -7.99 4.74 7.55
N SER A 95 -8.62 5.82 8.02
CA SER A 95 -8.47 6.33 9.39
C SER A 95 -8.85 5.27 10.44
N SER A 96 -9.82 4.41 10.15
CA SER A 96 -10.18 3.31 11.07
C SER A 96 -9.09 2.23 11.13
N LEU A 97 -8.41 1.95 10.02
CA LEU A 97 -7.29 1.00 9.97
C LEU A 97 -6.09 1.55 10.73
N PHE A 98 -5.80 2.85 10.59
CA PHE A 98 -4.75 3.51 11.37
C PHE A 98 -5.09 3.61 12.87
N GLN A 99 -6.35 3.81 13.21
CA GLN A 99 -6.80 3.76 14.60
C GLN A 99 -6.58 2.38 15.21
N GLU A 100 -6.82 1.30 14.45
CA GLU A 100 -6.55 -0.07 14.90
C GLU A 100 -5.06 -0.30 15.17
N LEU A 101 -4.18 0.15 14.28
CA LEU A 101 -2.73 0.10 14.52
C LEU A 101 -2.37 0.79 15.82
N LYS A 102 -2.87 2.03 16.02
CA LYS A 102 -2.62 2.82 17.22
C LYS A 102 -3.14 2.13 18.49
N ASN A 103 -4.31 1.52 18.43
CA ASN A 103 -4.90 0.80 19.57
C ASN A 103 -4.10 -0.45 19.94
N MET A 104 -3.37 -1.04 19.00
CA MET A 104 -2.47 -2.17 19.23
C MET A 104 -1.09 -1.72 19.75
N GLY A 105 -0.90 -0.41 20.00
CA GLY A 105 0.36 0.16 20.47
C GLY A 105 1.38 0.42 19.36
N MET A 106 0.93 0.49 18.10
CA MET A 106 1.76 0.72 16.91
C MET A 106 1.64 2.12 16.33
#